data_AF-A0A2R7Y8L0-F1
#
_entry.id   AF-A0A2R7Y8L0-F1
#
_cell.length_a   1.000
_cell.length_b   1.000
_cell.length_c   1.000
_cell.angle_alpha   90.00
_cell.angle_beta   90.00
_cell.angle_gamma   90.00
#
_symmetry.space_group_name_H-M   'P 1'
#
loop_
_entity.id
_entity.type
_entity.pdbx_description
1 polymer ?
#
loop_
_entity_poly.entity_id
_entity_poly.type
_entity_poly.pdbx_seq_one_letter_code
_entity_poly.pdbx_strand_id
1 'polypeptide(L)'
;MTEEVPEDVLIDKIARKVVESKLETIVIFFLETIGPMGRLWSQIARIYLQPLLILLGSYSEAFLKILQDPDKVEKLVAKIEQLSS
;
A
#
# COMPACT_ATOMS: atom_id res chain seq x y z
N MET A 1 21.32 15.87 -2.35
CA MET A 1 20.87 14.57 -2.89
C MET A 1 20.00 13.94 -1.82
N THR A 2 18.68 14.02 -1.95
CA THR A 2 17.79 13.17 -1.17
C THR A 2 17.97 11.76 -1.72
N GLU A 3 18.56 10.86 -0.95
CA GLU A 3 18.58 9.44 -1.28
C GLU A 3 17.12 8.98 -1.38
N GLU A 4 16.68 8.64 -2.59
CA GLU A 4 15.38 8.00 -2.75
C GLU A 4 15.46 6.63 -2.06
N VAL A 5 14.66 6.46 -1.01
CA VAL A 5 14.56 5.18 -0.31
C VAL A 5 14.13 4.12 -1.33
N PRO A 6 14.85 2.99 -1.46
CA PRO A 6 14.50 1.96 -2.43
C PRO A 6 13.05 1.52 -2.26
N GLU A 7 12.37 1.30 -3.38
CA GLU A 7 10.95 0.96 -3.39
C GLU A 7 10.63 -0.30 -2.56
N ASP A 8 11.46 -1.33 -2.66
CA ASP A 8 11.29 -2.57 -1.88
C ASP A 8 11.34 -2.31 -0.37
N VAL A 9 12.14 -1.32 0.06
CA VAL A 9 12.19 -0.88 1.47
C VAL A 9 10.90 -0.15 1.86
N LEU A 10 10.31 0.63 0.95
CA LEU A 10 9.01 1.28 1.20
C LEU A 10 7.87 0.25 1.28
N ILE A 11 7.87 -0.75 0.39
CA ILE A 11 6.89 -1.85 0.40
C ILE A 11 6.99 -2.62 1.72
N ASP A 12 8.20 -2.99 2.16
CA ASP A 12 8.41 -3.70 3.44
C ASP A 12 7.90 -2.87 4.63
N LYS A 13 8.20 -1.56 4.67
CA LYS A 13 7.73 -0.66 5.74
C LYS A 13 6.21 -0.51 5.77
N ILE A 14 5.57 -0.37 4.62
CA ILE A 14 4.11 -0.27 4.53
C ILE A 14 3.46 -1.58 4.95
N ALA A 15 3.95 -2.71 4.43
CA ALA A 15 3.42 -4.03 4.78
C ALA A 15 3.50 -4.30 6.29
N ARG A 16 4.64 -4.00 6.92
CA ARG A 16 4.79 -4.09 8.39
C ARG A 16 3.78 -3.21 9.12
N LYS A 17 3.60 -1.97 8.67
CA LYS A 17 2.66 -1.05 9.31
C LYS A 17 1.22 -1.56 9.24
N VAL A 18 0.84 -2.16 8.11
CA VAL A 18 -0.48 -2.79 7.92
C VAL A 18 -0.68 -3.96 8.89
N VAL A 19 0.32 -4.84 9.01
CA VAL A 19 0.28 -6.01 9.90
C VAL A 19 0.27 -5.61 11.38
N GLU A 20 1.13 -4.68 11.78
CA GLU A 20 1.14 -4.12 13.14
C GLU A 20 -0.20 -3.47 13.51
N SER A 21 -0.93 -2.97 12.52
CA SER A 21 -2.25 -2.37 12.69
C SER A 21 -3.41 -3.38 12.65
N LYS A 22 -3.13 -4.67 12.39
CA LYS A 22 -4.15 -5.74 12.24
C LYS A 22 -5.20 -5.45 11.17
N LEU A 23 -4.75 -4.85 10.07
CA LEU A 23 -5.61 -4.44 8.95
C LEU A 23 -5.39 -5.26 7.67
N GLU A 24 -4.69 -6.38 7.78
CA GLU A 24 -4.18 -7.16 6.65
C GLU A 24 -5.33 -7.60 5.74
N THR A 25 -6.37 -8.21 6.32
CA THR A 25 -7.55 -8.68 5.59
C THR A 25 -8.27 -7.55 4.84
N ILE A 26 -8.46 -6.39 5.49
CA ILE A 26 -9.17 -5.26 4.90
C ILE A 26 -8.33 -4.62 3.78
N VAL A 27 -7.02 -4.47 4.02
CA VAL A 27 -6.11 -3.87 3.05
C VAL A 27 -5.96 -4.78 1.84
N ILE A 28 -5.73 -6.08 2.02
CA ILE A 28 -5.64 -7.05 0.92
C ILE A 28 -6.93 -7.04 0.10
N PHE A 29 -8.09 -7.18 0.75
CA PHE A 29 -9.39 -7.13 0.06
C PHE A 29 -9.54 -5.86 -0.79
N PHE A 30 -9.12 -4.71 -0.27
CA PHE A 30 -9.15 -3.46 -1.01
C PHE A 30 -8.17 -3.47 -2.18
N LEU A 31 -6.92 -3.88 -1.98
CA LEU A 31 -5.89 -3.95 -3.02
C LEU A 31 -6.28 -4.91 -4.16
N GLU A 32 -6.91 -6.03 -3.84
CA GLU A 32 -7.38 -7.01 -4.82
C GLU A 32 -8.62 -6.55 -5.59
N THR A 33 -9.54 -5.83 -4.94
CA THR A 33 -10.73 -5.26 -5.62
C THR A 33 -10.38 -4.16 -6.62
N ILE A 34 -9.20 -3.55 -6.50
CA ILE A 34 -8.77 -2.42 -7.35
C ILE A 34 -8.38 -2.85 -8.77
N GLY A 35 -7.83 -4.05 -8.97
CA GLY A 35 -7.42 -4.55 -10.30
C GLY A 35 -6.47 -3.63 -11.11
N PRO A 36 -6.21 -3.90 -12.40
CA PRO A 36 -5.14 -3.26 -13.21
C PRO A 36 -5.37 -1.77 -13.55
N MET A 37 -6.32 -1.08 -12.92
CA MET A 37 -6.79 0.26 -13.24
C MET A 37 -6.03 1.38 -12.51
N GLY A 38 -4.77 1.16 -12.13
CA GLY A 38 -4.00 1.91 -11.11
C GLY A 38 -3.99 3.45 -11.21
N ARG A 39 -4.09 4.04 -12.40
CA ARG A 39 -4.10 5.51 -12.56
C ARG A 39 -5.39 6.18 -12.10
N LEU A 40 -6.56 5.58 -12.33
CA LEU A 40 -7.85 6.15 -11.92
C LEU A 40 -8.02 6.10 -10.39
N TRP A 41 -7.35 5.14 -9.76
CA TRP A 41 -7.51 4.86 -8.34
C TRP A 41 -6.72 5.77 -7.40
N SER A 42 -5.63 6.41 -7.80
CA SER A 42 -4.92 7.35 -6.89
C SER A 42 -5.82 8.48 -6.37
N GLN A 43 -6.84 8.87 -7.14
CA GLN A 43 -7.84 9.87 -6.76
C GLN A 43 -8.94 9.27 -5.89
N ILE A 44 -9.44 8.08 -6.23
CA ILE A 44 -10.49 7.38 -5.47
C ILE A 44 -9.93 6.91 -4.12
N ALA A 45 -8.70 6.40 -4.09
CA ALA A 45 -7.97 6.00 -2.89
C ALA A 45 -7.85 7.13 -1.87
N ARG A 46 -7.61 8.38 -2.30
CA ARG A 46 -7.56 9.52 -1.36
C ARG A 46 -8.86 9.71 -0.57
N ILE A 47 -10.00 9.34 -1.15
CA ILE A 47 -11.32 9.45 -0.51
C ILE A 47 -11.64 8.19 0.28
N TYR A 48 -11.55 7.01 -0.34
CA TYR A 48 -11.98 5.74 0.28
C TYR A 48 -10.95 5.16 1.26
N LEU A 49 -9.66 5.42 1.04
CA LEU A 49 -8.57 4.97 1.92
C LEU A 49 -8.14 6.04 2.91
N GLN A 50 -8.85 7.15 3.04
CA GLN A 50 -8.44 8.22 3.96
C GLN A 50 -8.13 7.72 5.39
N PRO A 51 -8.92 6.80 5.99
CA PRO A 51 -8.55 6.21 7.28
C PRO A 51 -7.23 5.44 7.26
N LEU A 52 -7.00 4.65 6.20
CA LEU A 52 -5.75 3.91 6.01
C LEU A 52 -4.56 4.85 5.78
N LEU A 53 -4.73 5.92 5.01
CA LEU A 53 -3.71 6.94 4.77
C LEU A 53 -3.32 7.66 6.07
N ILE A 54 -4.27 7.95 6.94
CA ILE A 54 -4.00 8.52 8.28
C ILE A 54 -3.14 7.56 9.11
N LEU A 55 -3.46 6.26 9.10
CA LEU A 55 -2.70 5.24 9.83
C LEU A 55 -1.28 5.03 9.28
N LEU A 56 -1.12 5.12 7.96
CA LEU A 56 0.17 5.03 7.29
C LEU A 56 1.03 6.29 7.50
N GLY A 57 0.43 7.43 7.87
CA GLY A 57 1.14 8.65 8.21
C GLY A 57 2.12 9.10 7.11
N SER A 58 3.41 9.14 7.42
CA SER A 58 4.47 9.50 6.47
C SER A 58 4.59 8.58 5.26
N TYR A 59 4.03 7.36 5.32
CA TYR A 59 4.05 6.41 4.21
C TYR A 59 2.88 6.56 3.23
N SER A 60 1.92 7.45 3.51
CA SER A 60 0.72 7.65 2.70
C SER A 60 1.02 7.98 1.23
N GLU A 61 1.92 8.90 0.95
CA GLU A 61 2.29 9.27 -0.43
C GLU A 61 3.05 8.14 -1.14
N ALA A 62 3.90 7.39 -0.42
CA ALA A 62 4.57 6.22 -0.98
C ALA A 62 3.56 5.12 -1.33
N PHE A 63 2.57 4.90 -0.46
CA PHE A 63 1.48 3.97 -0.72
C PHE A 63 0.65 4.39 -1.94
N LEU A 64 0.26 5.67 -2.07
CA LEU A 64 -0.45 6.16 -3.25
C LEU A 64 0.36 6.04 -4.56
N LYS A 65 1.70 6.09 -4.48
CA LYS A 65 2.58 5.81 -5.62
C LYS A 65 2.60 4.33 -5.99
N ILE A 66 2.64 3.44 -5.00
CA ILE A 66 2.55 1.99 -5.21
C ILE A 66 1.23 1.63 -5.91
N LEU A 67 0.11 2.23 -5.50
CA LEU A 67 -1.21 1.97 -6.09
C LEU A 67 -1.33 2.32 -7.59
N GLN A 68 -0.38 3.07 -8.15
CA GLN A 68 -0.39 3.43 -9.57
C GLN A 68 0.18 2.35 -10.49
N ASP A 69 0.86 1.35 -9.92
CA ASP A 69 1.57 0.29 -10.64
C ASP A 69 1.10 -1.09 -10.15
N PRO A 70 0.38 -1.87 -10.99
CA PRO A 70 -0.15 -3.17 -10.62
C PRO A 70 0.91 -4.14 -10.08
N ASP A 71 2.11 -4.17 -10.66
CA ASP A 71 3.18 -5.08 -10.23
C ASP A 71 3.64 -4.75 -8.81
N LYS A 72 3.60 -3.47 -8.42
CA LYS A 72 3.94 -3.01 -7.07
C LYS A 72 2.85 -3.31 -6.08
N VAL A 73 1.59 -3.23 -6.51
CA VAL A 73 0.44 -3.64 -5.70
C VAL A 73 0.53 -5.13 -5.39
N GLU A 74 0.81 -5.97 -6.39
CA GLU A 74 1.01 -7.42 -6.19
C GLU A 74 2.14 -7.71 -5.22
N LYS A 75 3.29 -7.04 -5.36
CA LYS A 75 4.41 -7.15 -4.40
C LYS A 75 3.99 -6.76 -2.98
N LEU A 76 3.19 -5.70 -2.83
CA LEU A 76 2.73 -5.26 -1.52
C LEU A 76 1.76 -6.27 -0.90
N VAL A 77 0.81 -6.81 -1.67
CA VAL A 77 -0.11 -7.85 -1.21
C VAL A 77 0.67 -9.08 -0.75
N ALA A 78 1.55 -9.62 -1.59
CA ALA A 78 2.37 -10.79 -1.26
C ALA A 78 3.22 -10.57 0.00
N LYS A 79 3.72 -9.35 0.20
CA LYS A 79 4.50 -9.01 1.38
C LYS A 79 3.65 -8.94 2.66
N ILE A 80 2.43 -8.42 2.58
CA ILE A 80 1.49 -8.41 3.71
C ILE A 80 1.15 -9.84 4.09
N GLU A 81 0.81 -10.69 3.13
CA GLU A 81 0.50 -12.11 3.35
C GLU A 81 1.67 -12.87 4.01
N GLN A 82 2.89 -12.64 3.52
CA GLN A 82 4.11 -13.23 4.08
C GLN A 82 4.30 -12.85 5.55
N LEU A 83 4.02 -11.60 5.92
CA LEU A 83 4.21 -11.09 7.28
C LEU A 83 3.06 -11.43 8.24
N SER A 84 1.89 -11.80 7.70
CA SER A 84 0.69 -12.16 8.46
C SER A 84 0.66 -13.64 8.87
N SER A 85 1.52 -14.46 8.25
CA SER A 85 1.68 -15.90 8.49
C SER A 85 2.64 -16.17 9.64
#